data_AF-A0A2S9B4X5-F1
#
_entry.id   AF-A0A2S9B4X5-F1
#
_cell.length_a   1.000
_cell.length_b   1.000
_cell.length_c   1.000
_cell.angle_alpha   90.00
_cell.angle_beta   90.00
_cell.angle_gamma   90.00
#
_symmetry.space_group_name_H-M   'P 1'
#
loop_
_entity.id
_entity.type
_entity.pdbx_description
1 polymer ?
#
loop_
_entity_poly.entity_id
_entity_poly.type
_entity_poly.pdbx_seq_one_letter_code
_entity_poly.pdbx_strand_id
1 'polypeptide(L)'
;MEAVTRIEQELDSFPATLSLYREQLKHWASRAADTVSHAADLPSLMGMERILRFGDSSTAVSSSDHDFFSSVVQCPKIGPMLLESKFESVYDIPLGNIVVDVIAMDGGETTPVTLDAQGQGSFIGIPGKFYRVQVHSKVTSAEVDELFTAYDDLNAELEGWLRSEWQGFKPQWSQSVATAAGNGMLAGSWAAIEGVWDSLGLLSDILKDPGAFAERLGEGATQLMALAATAPGVMEKLQLLVSDEAALCLLLRTASLWLEMLPPSEIAGKTAEAASMVIVQVLIDVLIGVVLTFVGAGAGIAYLTLRLADRAAQLLSAVKRLVKAMFAIVEGFIKYVDQYKSVAARGIAAGVKKGRLQLRWDAKRNASLKKDEHHDDASDQAKNPNGDSADCALLTCTNGCPVSMVTGEELLTLSDAVLDGVLPFEFSRLYRSSAVEIDVGLGFGWSHSLAHRLE
;
A
#
# COMPACT_ATOMS: atom_id res chain seq x y z
N MET A 1 -31.12 9.67 15.62
CA MET A 1 -30.07 9.51 16.64
C MET A 1 -29.00 8.52 16.18
N GLU A 2 -29.38 7.42 15.51
CA GLU A 2 -28.45 6.39 15.01
C GLU A 2 -27.31 6.89 14.11
N ALA A 3 -27.56 7.85 13.20
CA ALA A 3 -26.50 8.41 12.34
C ALA A 3 -25.46 9.24 13.12
N VAL A 4 -25.91 10.03 14.11
CA VAL A 4 -25.02 10.83 14.98
C VAL A 4 -24.14 9.91 15.82
N THR A 5 -24.73 8.87 16.43
CA THR A 5 -23.97 7.89 17.22
C THR A 5 -22.97 7.11 16.37
N ARG A 6 -23.31 6.79 15.12
CA ARG A 6 -22.37 6.14 14.20
C ARG A 6 -21.19 7.05 13.85
N ILE A 7 -21.44 8.31 13.49
CA ILE A 7 -20.37 9.27 13.18
C ILE A 7 -19.44 9.44 14.39
N GLU A 8 -20.00 9.51 15.60
CA GLU A 8 -19.19 9.59 16.83
C GLU A 8 -18.32 8.34 17.02
N GLN A 9 -18.86 7.14 16.78
CA GLN A 9 -18.07 5.90 16.81
C GLN A 9 -16.96 5.87 15.77
N GLU A 10 -17.21 6.35 14.54
CA GLU A 10 -16.20 6.41 13.47
C GLU A 10 -15.11 7.47 13.77
N LEU A 11 -15.46 8.57 14.44
CA LEU A 11 -14.49 9.55 14.94
C LEU A 11 -13.65 8.98 16.08
N ASP A 12 -14.25 8.20 16.98
CA ASP A 12 -13.53 7.56 18.08
C ASP A 12 -12.64 6.40 17.63
N SER A 13 -12.93 5.79 16.47
CA SER A 13 -12.05 4.78 15.85
C SER A 13 -10.94 5.38 14.98
N PHE A 14 -11.03 6.67 14.62
CA PHE A 14 -10.04 7.34 13.77
C PHE A 14 -8.59 7.22 14.28
N PRO A 15 -8.28 7.34 15.59
CA PRO A 15 -6.92 7.16 16.09
C PRO A 15 -6.32 5.78 15.78
N ALA A 16 -7.16 4.76 15.60
CA ALA A 16 -6.74 3.40 15.28
C ALA A 16 -6.58 3.14 13.77
N THR A 17 -6.76 4.15 12.90
CA THR A 17 -6.70 3.96 11.42
C THR A 17 -5.41 3.28 10.95
N LEU A 18 -4.28 3.53 11.62
CA LEU A 18 -2.98 2.96 11.25
C LEU A 18 -2.53 1.77 12.11
N SER A 19 -3.33 1.30 13.07
CA SER A 19 -2.89 0.23 13.99
C SER A 19 -2.56 -1.07 13.26
N LEU A 20 -3.44 -1.51 12.36
CA LEU A 20 -3.24 -2.70 11.54
C LEU A 20 -2.04 -2.54 10.58
N TYR A 21 -1.94 -1.39 9.92
CA TYR A 21 -0.80 -1.07 9.05
C TYR A 21 0.52 -1.13 9.82
N ARG A 22 0.55 -0.56 11.03
CA ARG A 22 1.71 -0.58 11.93
C ARG A 22 2.08 -2.00 12.37
N GLU A 23 1.11 -2.82 12.75
CA GLU A 23 1.35 -4.21 13.14
C GLU A 23 1.90 -5.03 11.98
N GLN A 24 1.30 -4.93 10.79
CA GLN A 24 1.76 -5.62 9.59
C GLN A 24 3.18 -5.19 9.21
N LEU A 25 3.48 -3.89 9.26
CA LEU A 25 4.81 -3.35 8.94
C LEU A 25 5.85 -3.74 9.98
N LYS A 26 5.51 -3.76 11.27
CA LYS A 26 6.40 -4.23 12.36
C LYS A 26 6.68 -5.73 12.24
N HIS A 27 5.66 -6.55 12.00
CA HIS A 27 5.83 -7.99 11.77
C HIS A 27 6.63 -8.30 10.50
N TRP A 28 6.48 -7.47 9.47
CA TRP A 28 7.30 -7.57 8.27
C TRP A 28 8.75 -7.18 8.56
N ALA A 29 8.98 -6.05 9.25
CA ALA A 29 10.31 -5.57 9.61
C ALA A 29 11.06 -6.55 10.55
N SER A 30 10.35 -7.16 11.49
CA SER A 30 10.93 -8.17 12.40
C SER A 30 11.32 -9.45 11.65
N ARG A 31 10.42 -9.99 10.81
CA ARG A 31 10.72 -11.18 9.99
C ARG A 31 11.88 -10.94 9.02
N ALA A 32 11.95 -9.74 8.47
CA ALA A 32 13.04 -9.32 7.60
C ALA A 32 14.39 -9.21 8.34
N ALA A 33 14.38 -8.76 9.60
CA ALA A 33 15.56 -8.70 10.46
C ALA A 33 16.05 -10.10 10.90
N ASP A 34 15.12 -11.03 11.15
CA ASP A 34 15.44 -12.41 11.56
C ASP A 34 16.03 -13.24 10.41
N THR A 35 15.74 -12.87 9.16
CA THR A 35 16.24 -13.56 7.96
C THR A 35 17.56 -12.93 7.49
N VAL A 36 18.65 -13.15 8.26
CA VAL A 36 19.99 -12.52 8.11
C VAL A 36 20.66 -12.72 6.73
N SER A 37 20.11 -13.52 5.81
CA SER A 37 20.68 -13.71 4.46
C SER A 37 20.17 -12.73 3.38
N HIS A 38 19.00 -12.10 3.56
CA HIS A 38 18.34 -11.33 2.48
C HIS A 38 17.90 -9.91 2.87
N ALA A 39 18.37 -9.37 4.00
CA ALA A 39 18.04 -8.00 4.43
C ALA A 39 18.42 -6.91 3.39
N ALA A 40 19.28 -7.26 2.42
CA ALA A 40 19.71 -6.39 1.32
C ALA A 40 18.68 -6.27 0.17
N ASP A 41 17.71 -7.19 0.06
CA ASP A 41 16.74 -7.30 -1.03
C ASP A 41 15.33 -6.83 -0.67
N LEU A 42 15.18 -6.20 0.50
CA LEU A 42 13.87 -5.80 1.03
C LEU A 42 13.26 -4.64 0.20
N PRO A 43 11.97 -4.73 -0.18
CA PRO A 43 11.27 -3.60 -0.81
C PRO A 43 11.25 -2.37 0.10
N SER A 44 11.05 -1.20 -0.52
CA SER A 44 10.83 0.05 0.19
C SER A 44 9.71 -0.13 1.24
N LEU A 45 9.89 0.48 2.42
CA LEU A 45 8.86 0.57 3.46
C LEU A 45 7.67 1.44 3.00
N MET A 46 7.89 2.21 1.94
CA MET A 46 6.90 3.01 1.24
C MET A 46 6.57 2.34 -0.10
N GLY A 47 5.46 2.75 -0.70
CA GLY A 47 5.08 2.31 -2.03
C GLY A 47 6.01 2.84 -3.11
N MET A 48 7.29 2.45 -3.12
CA MET A 48 8.27 2.87 -4.12
C MET A 48 8.99 1.66 -4.73
N GLU A 49 8.91 1.51 -6.05
CA GLU A 49 9.64 0.52 -6.83
C GLU A 49 10.72 1.13 -7.72
N ARG A 50 11.60 0.27 -8.21
CA ARG A 50 12.75 0.65 -9.02
C ARG A 50 12.56 0.19 -10.45
N ILE A 51 12.87 1.05 -11.40
CA ILE A 51 12.82 0.71 -12.82
C ILE A 51 14.25 0.67 -13.38
N LEU A 52 14.65 -0.48 -13.90
CA LEU A 52 15.88 -0.61 -14.67
C LEU A 52 15.59 -0.25 -16.12
N ARG A 53 16.32 0.72 -16.67
CA ARG A 53 16.27 1.03 -18.11
C ARG A 53 17.58 0.64 -18.78
N PHE A 54 17.52 -0.29 -19.72
CA PHE A 54 18.60 -0.64 -20.64
C PHE A 54 18.18 -0.27 -22.06
N GLY A 55 18.81 0.76 -22.65
CA GLY A 55 18.40 1.25 -23.97
C GLY A 55 16.97 1.81 -23.98
N ASP A 56 16.15 1.39 -24.94
CA ASP A 56 14.72 1.76 -25.05
C ASP A 56 13.79 0.81 -24.27
N SER A 57 14.34 -0.22 -23.61
CA SER A 57 13.57 -1.16 -22.77
C SER A 57 13.64 -0.79 -21.28
N SER A 58 12.48 -0.74 -20.63
CA SER A 58 12.31 -0.57 -19.18
C SER A 58 11.79 -1.87 -18.56
N THR A 59 12.44 -2.34 -17.50
CA THR A 59 11.96 -3.46 -16.68
C THR A 59 11.84 -3.00 -15.23
N ALA A 60 10.63 -3.05 -14.66
CA ALA A 60 10.45 -2.89 -13.22
C ALA A 60 11.12 -4.07 -12.52
N VAL A 61 11.96 -3.79 -11.52
CA VAL A 61 12.60 -4.85 -10.73
C VAL A 61 11.89 -4.96 -9.40
N SER A 62 11.00 -5.97 -9.34
CA SER A 62 10.39 -6.40 -8.10
C SER A 62 11.41 -7.18 -7.26
N SER A 63 11.23 -7.17 -5.95
CA SER A 63 12.09 -7.87 -4.98
C SER A 63 11.92 -9.40 -4.98
N SER A 64 11.02 -9.99 -5.78
CA SER A 64 10.70 -11.42 -5.74
C SER A 64 11.38 -12.28 -6.81
N ASP A 65 12.01 -11.67 -7.81
CA ASP A 65 12.55 -12.42 -8.95
C ASP A 65 13.97 -12.93 -8.65
N HIS A 66 14.09 -14.26 -8.60
CA HIS A 66 15.26 -15.01 -8.15
C HIS A 66 16.47 -14.99 -9.12
N ASP A 67 16.47 -14.16 -10.17
CA ASP A 67 17.58 -14.08 -11.13
C ASP A 67 18.23 -12.68 -11.16
N PHE A 68 18.92 -12.35 -10.06
CA PHE A 68 19.52 -11.03 -9.80
C PHE A 68 20.97 -10.89 -10.33
N PHE A 69 21.24 -11.28 -11.58
CA PHE A 69 22.58 -11.13 -12.20
C PHE A 69 22.71 -9.96 -13.20
N SER A 70 21.62 -9.23 -13.48
CA SER A 70 21.62 -8.11 -14.45
C SER A 70 22.07 -6.77 -13.86
N SER A 71 22.45 -6.72 -12.57
CA SER A 71 22.55 -5.48 -11.80
C SER A 71 23.95 -4.85 -11.66
N VAL A 72 24.93 -5.36 -12.40
CA VAL A 72 26.35 -5.07 -12.17
C VAL A 72 26.91 -4.07 -13.18
N VAL A 73 27.72 -3.13 -12.72
CA VAL A 73 28.36 -2.09 -13.55
C VAL A 73 29.88 -2.21 -13.51
N GLN A 74 30.51 -2.11 -14.69
CA GLN A 74 31.96 -2.06 -14.80
C GLN A 74 32.48 -0.64 -14.57
N CYS A 75 33.46 -0.48 -13.68
CA CYS A 75 34.12 0.80 -13.44
C CYS A 75 34.86 1.26 -14.70
N PRO A 76 34.68 2.52 -15.14
CA PRO A 76 35.33 3.05 -16.33
C PRO A 76 36.86 2.98 -16.21
N LYS A 77 37.54 2.84 -17.36
CA LYS A 77 39.01 2.78 -17.39
C LYS A 77 39.67 4.12 -17.02
N ILE A 78 38.96 5.23 -17.21
CA ILE A 78 39.41 6.60 -16.98
C ILE A 78 38.22 7.39 -16.41
N GLY A 79 38.45 8.14 -15.33
CA GLY A 79 37.45 8.99 -14.68
C GLY A 79 36.60 8.26 -13.64
N PRO A 80 35.81 9.00 -12.84
CA PRO A 80 34.95 8.41 -11.82
C PRO A 80 33.68 7.79 -12.42
N MET A 81 33.11 6.83 -11.70
CA MET A 81 31.74 6.37 -11.91
C MET A 81 30.77 7.39 -11.29
N LEU A 82 29.94 8.01 -12.13
CA LEU A 82 28.92 8.95 -11.68
C LEU A 82 27.64 8.21 -11.29
N LEU A 83 27.09 8.57 -10.15
CA LEU A 83 25.85 8.05 -9.57
C LEU A 83 24.79 9.14 -9.68
N GLU A 84 23.57 8.76 -10.04
CA GLU A 84 22.44 9.69 -10.16
C GLU A 84 21.16 9.04 -9.66
N SER A 85 20.35 9.76 -8.89
CA SER A 85 19.08 9.31 -8.32
C SER A 85 17.97 10.30 -8.63
N LYS A 86 16.93 9.83 -9.31
CA LYS A 86 15.76 10.66 -9.66
C LYS A 86 14.51 9.81 -9.79
N PHE A 87 13.34 10.42 -9.72
CA PHE A 87 12.08 9.73 -9.97
C PHE A 87 11.89 9.34 -11.44
N GLU A 88 11.03 8.36 -11.68
CA GLU A 88 10.51 8.03 -12.99
C GLU A 88 9.45 9.07 -13.37
N SER A 89 9.84 10.02 -14.22
CA SER A 89 8.97 11.08 -14.71
C SER A 89 9.47 11.54 -16.08
N VAL A 90 8.59 12.18 -16.85
CA VAL A 90 8.99 12.89 -18.08
C VAL A 90 9.86 14.12 -17.76
N TYR A 91 9.97 14.51 -16.49
CA TYR A 91 10.82 15.57 -15.97
C TYR A 91 11.99 15.03 -15.13
N ASP A 92 13.08 15.78 -15.08
CA ASP A 92 14.25 15.45 -14.26
C ASP A 92 14.03 15.87 -12.79
N ILE A 93 13.33 15.02 -12.01
CA ILE A 93 13.04 15.25 -10.58
C ILE A 93 14.01 14.46 -9.69
N PRO A 94 15.09 15.06 -9.17
CA PRO A 94 16.10 14.35 -8.38
C PRO A 94 15.53 13.83 -7.05
N LEU A 95 16.03 12.68 -6.60
CA LEU A 95 15.84 12.18 -5.24
C LEU A 95 17.20 12.19 -4.56
N GLY A 96 17.46 13.25 -3.80
CA GLY A 96 18.76 13.58 -3.23
C GLY A 96 18.90 13.25 -1.74
N ASN A 97 20.09 13.51 -1.18
CA ASN A 97 20.41 13.30 0.24
C ASN A 97 20.23 11.85 0.72
N ILE A 98 20.46 10.89 -0.17
CA ILE A 98 20.44 9.46 0.15
C ILE A 98 21.87 8.91 0.11
N VAL A 99 22.14 7.92 0.96
CA VAL A 99 23.43 7.21 0.95
C VAL A 99 23.30 5.94 0.12
N VAL A 100 24.28 5.71 -0.75
CA VAL A 100 24.37 4.49 -1.55
C VAL A 100 25.68 3.76 -1.29
N ASP A 101 25.58 2.49 -0.99
CA ASP A 101 26.67 1.55 -0.80
C ASP A 101 27.12 1.01 -2.17
N VAL A 102 28.35 1.33 -2.57
CA VAL A 102 28.99 0.76 -3.76
C VAL A 102 29.79 -0.47 -3.32
N ILE A 103 29.41 -1.64 -3.82
CA ILE A 103 29.94 -2.93 -3.38
C ILE A 103 30.75 -3.56 -4.51
N ALA A 104 32.02 -3.84 -4.26
CA ALA A 104 32.87 -4.57 -5.19
C ALA A 104 32.40 -6.02 -5.30
N MET A 105 32.19 -6.51 -6.53
CA MET A 105 31.79 -7.91 -6.75
C MET A 105 32.91 -8.89 -6.39
N ASP A 106 34.15 -8.42 -6.50
CA ASP A 106 35.33 -9.17 -6.08
C ASP A 106 35.64 -8.83 -4.62
N GLY A 107 35.27 -9.72 -3.69
CA GLY A 107 35.62 -9.60 -2.27
C GLY A 107 34.59 -8.87 -1.38
N GLY A 108 33.55 -8.26 -1.95
CA GLY A 108 32.42 -7.71 -1.19
C GLY A 108 32.71 -6.40 -0.44
N GLU A 109 33.84 -5.74 -0.72
CA GLU A 109 34.19 -4.45 -0.12
C GLU A 109 33.09 -3.41 -0.41
N THR A 110 32.59 -2.75 0.63
CA THR A 110 31.47 -1.82 0.56
C THR A 110 31.96 -0.40 0.87
N THR A 111 31.71 0.53 -0.05
CA THR A 111 32.03 1.95 0.12
C THR A 111 30.76 2.80 0.09
N PRO A 112 30.41 3.50 1.18
CA PRO A 112 29.26 4.40 1.19
C PRO A 112 29.57 5.68 0.41
N VAL A 113 28.61 6.12 -0.41
CA VAL A 113 28.64 7.36 -1.19
C VAL A 113 27.36 8.14 -0.94
N THR A 114 27.48 9.35 -0.41
CA THR A 114 26.33 10.23 -0.22
C THR A 114 26.00 10.95 -1.53
N LEU A 115 24.76 10.84 -1.99
CA LEU A 115 24.25 11.64 -3.10
C LEU A 115 23.85 13.03 -2.59
N ASP A 116 24.19 14.06 -3.35
CA ASP A 116 23.84 15.44 -3.03
C ASP A 116 22.32 15.71 -3.17
N ALA A 117 21.90 16.95 -2.94
CA ALA A 117 20.50 17.37 -3.07
C ALA A 117 19.94 17.23 -4.49
N GLN A 118 20.81 17.13 -5.51
CA GLN A 118 20.46 16.87 -6.90
C GLN A 118 20.47 15.38 -7.23
N GLY A 119 20.64 14.51 -6.22
CA GLY A 119 20.72 13.07 -6.37
C GLY A 119 22.01 12.62 -7.06
N GLN A 120 23.07 13.43 -7.08
CA GLN A 120 24.32 13.12 -7.78
C GLN A 120 25.41 12.69 -6.81
N GLY A 121 26.23 11.73 -7.23
CA GLY A 121 27.38 11.24 -6.49
C GLY A 121 28.49 10.77 -7.42
N SER A 122 29.68 10.55 -6.86
CA SER A 122 30.85 10.11 -7.64
C SER A 122 31.64 9.08 -6.84
N PHE A 123 31.99 7.98 -7.50
CA PHE A 123 32.80 6.89 -6.93
C PHE A 123 34.02 6.62 -7.80
N ILE A 124 35.19 6.46 -7.17
CA ILE A 124 36.42 6.07 -7.85
C ILE A 124 36.72 4.62 -7.47
N GLY A 125 36.40 3.71 -8.39
CA GLY A 125 36.71 2.29 -8.26
C GLY A 125 38.01 1.90 -8.96
N ILE A 126 38.31 0.61 -8.90
CA ILE A 126 39.43 0.01 -9.63
C ILE A 126 39.01 -0.12 -11.12
N PRO A 127 39.78 0.47 -12.06
CA PRO A 127 39.50 0.39 -13.49
C PRO A 127 39.21 -1.03 -13.99
N GLY A 128 38.07 -1.24 -14.65
CA GLY A 128 37.69 -2.52 -15.24
C GLY A 128 37.10 -3.55 -14.27
N LYS A 129 37.06 -3.28 -12.96
CA LYS A 129 36.37 -4.11 -11.97
C LYS A 129 34.87 -3.85 -11.97
N PHE A 130 34.12 -4.83 -11.47
CA PHE A 130 32.67 -4.82 -11.44
C PHE A 130 32.16 -4.46 -10.03
N TYR A 131 31.17 -3.58 -10.00
CA TYR A 131 30.54 -3.07 -8.80
C TYR A 131 29.02 -3.19 -8.91
N ARG A 132 28.36 -3.42 -7.79
CA ARG A 132 26.91 -3.22 -7.63
C ARG A 132 26.68 -2.02 -6.72
N VAL A 133 25.60 -1.28 -6.92
CA VAL A 133 25.25 -0.15 -6.06
C VAL A 133 23.98 -0.52 -5.31
N GLN A 134 23.91 -0.17 -4.04
CA GLN A 134 22.77 -0.46 -3.17
C GLN A 134 22.43 0.79 -2.38
N VAL A 135 21.17 1.18 -2.30
CA VAL A 135 20.75 2.29 -1.45
C VAL A 135 20.69 1.78 -0.01
N HIS A 136 21.29 2.55 0.90
CA HIS A 136 21.67 2.14 2.26
C HIS A 136 20.70 1.14 2.90
N SER A 137 21.24 -0.01 3.29
CA SER A 137 20.46 -1.22 3.56
C SER A 137 19.89 -1.33 4.97
N LYS A 138 20.31 -0.50 5.92
CA LYS A 138 19.91 -0.62 7.33
C LYS A 138 19.04 0.54 7.76
N VAL A 139 17.73 0.34 7.71
CA VAL A 139 16.78 1.12 8.52
C VAL A 139 16.83 0.56 9.93
N THR A 140 17.13 1.42 10.87
CA THR A 140 17.08 1.14 12.30
C THR A 140 15.64 1.17 12.80
N SER A 141 15.35 0.46 13.90
CA SER A 141 14.04 0.55 14.54
C SER A 141 13.69 1.99 14.93
N ALA A 142 14.69 2.79 15.31
CA ALA A 142 14.53 4.20 15.66
C ALA A 142 14.01 5.03 14.48
N GLU A 143 14.54 4.83 13.26
CA GLU A 143 14.05 5.54 12.07
C GLU A 143 12.61 5.12 11.69
N VAL A 144 12.23 3.87 11.93
CA VAL A 144 10.84 3.42 11.75
C VAL A 144 9.91 4.02 12.81
N ASP A 145 10.35 4.08 14.06
CA ASP A 145 9.59 4.69 15.15
C ASP A 145 9.43 6.20 14.94
N GLU A 146 10.44 6.90 14.42
CA GLU A 146 10.36 8.31 14.06
C GLU A 146 9.31 8.52 12.95
N LEU A 147 9.32 7.69 11.90
CA LEU A 147 8.31 7.73 10.84
C LEU A 147 6.88 7.55 11.40
N PHE A 148 6.70 6.56 12.27
CA PHE A 148 5.40 6.35 12.91
C PHE A 148 5.01 7.49 13.85
N THR A 149 5.97 8.15 14.49
CA THR A 149 5.71 9.34 15.32
C THR A 149 5.15 10.47 14.45
N ALA A 150 5.71 10.70 13.27
CA ALA A 150 5.17 11.72 12.37
C ALA A 150 3.78 11.37 11.82
N TYR A 151 3.48 10.09 11.60
CA TYR A 151 2.12 9.66 11.30
C TYR A 151 1.17 9.87 12.49
N ASP A 152 1.62 9.65 13.72
CA ASP A 152 0.83 9.91 14.93
C ASP A 152 0.52 11.41 15.06
N ASP A 153 1.50 12.28 14.79
CA ASP A 153 1.31 13.73 14.78
C ASP A 153 0.32 14.18 13.69
N LEU A 154 0.49 13.68 12.45
CA LEU A 154 -0.44 13.93 11.36
C LEU A 154 -1.86 13.45 11.70
N ASN A 155 -1.97 12.25 12.25
CA ASN A 155 -3.23 11.65 12.66
C ASN A 155 -3.93 12.49 13.75
N ALA A 156 -3.18 12.98 14.74
CA ALA A 156 -3.71 13.84 15.79
C ALA A 156 -4.20 15.20 15.26
N GLU A 157 -3.46 15.81 14.32
CA GLU A 157 -3.89 17.06 13.67
C GLU A 157 -5.18 16.88 12.86
N LEU A 158 -5.27 15.79 12.08
CA LEU A 158 -6.46 15.44 11.29
C LEU A 158 -7.66 15.13 12.20
N GLU A 159 -7.46 14.35 13.27
CA GLU A 159 -8.51 14.04 14.26
C GLU A 159 -9.04 15.32 14.92
N GLY A 160 -8.13 16.17 15.42
CA GLY A 160 -8.49 17.42 16.07
C GLY A 160 -9.31 18.32 15.16
N TRP A 161 -8.93 18.38 13.88
CA TRP A 161 -9.67 19.11 12.86
C TRP A 161 -11.06 18.51 12.58
N LEU A 162 -11.15 17.18 12.38
CA LEU A 162 -12.42 16.48 12.17
C LEU A 162 -13.39 16.68 13.33
N ARG A 163 -12.89 16.57 14.58
CA ARG A 163 -13.71 16.81 15.78
C ARG A 163 -14.18 18.26 15.86
N SER A 164 -13.35 19.23 15.45
CA SER A 164 -13.74 20.63 15.37
C SER A 164 -14.87 20.87 14.36
N GLU A 165 -14.77 20.29 13.16
CA GLU A 165 -15.83 20.36 12.15
C GLU A 165 -17.13 19.69 12.66
N TRP A 166 -17.02 18.54 13.32
CA TRP A 166 -18.18 17.82 13.86
C TRP A 166 -18.98 18.65 14.87
N GLN A 167 -18.32 19.44 15.72
CA GLN A 167 -19.01 20.34 16.66
C GLN A 167 -19.91 21.35 15.94
N GLY A 168 -19.51 21.81 14.75
CA GLY A 168 -20.31 22.71 13.91
C GLY A 168 -21.46 22.01 13.18
N PHE A 169 -21.28 20.75 12.78
CA PHE A 169 -22.28 19.97 12.05
C PHE A 169 -23.32 19.30 12.96
N LYS A 170 -22.92 18.78 14.11
CA LYS A 170 -23.77 18.01 15.04
C LYS A 170 -25.11 18.68 15.39
N PRO A 171 -25.20 20.01 15.64
CA PRO A 171 -26.47 20.68 15.91
C PRO A 171 -27.44 20.67 14.71
N GLN A 172 -26.93 20.62 13.47
CA GLN A 172 -27.73 20.65 12.25
C GLN A 172 -28.33 19.26 11.94
N TRP A 173 -27.65 18.20 12.38
CA TRP A 173 -28.13 16.82 12.28
C TRP A 173 -29.36 16.54 13.15
N SER A 174 -29.45 17.13 14.35
CA SER A 174 -30.59 16.93 15.26
C SER A 174 -31.87 17.60 14.76
N GLN A 175 -31.76 18.65 13.94
CA GLN A 175 -32.89 19.35 13.32
C GLN A 175 -33.37 18.66 12.02
N SER A 176 -32.54 17.80 11.41
CA SER A 176 -32.75 17.25 10.06
C SER A 176 -33.25 15.79 10.03
N VAL A 177 -33.59 15.22 11.21
CA VAL A 177 -33.89 13.79 11.41
C VAL A 177 -35.15 13.30 10.65
N ALA A 178 -36.04 14.19 10.22
CA ALA A 178 -37.23 13.81 9.46
C ALA A 178 -36.94 13.33 8.03
N THR A 179 -35.74 13.57 7.48
CA THR A 179 -35.39 13.28 6.08
C THR A 179 -34.28 12.23 5.91
N ALA A 180 -33.60 11.83 6.99
CA ALA A 180 -32.39 11.02 6.93
C ALA A 180 -32.63 9.50 6.89
N ALA A 181 -33.83 9.03 7.24
CA ALA A 181 -34.14 7.60 7.32
C ALA A 181 -34.29 6.90 5.93
N GLY A 182 -34.26 7.65 4.82
CA GLY A 182 -34.54 7.12 3.48
C GLY A 182 -33.33 6.98 2.55
N ASN A 183 -32.16 7.48 2.91
CA ASN A 183 -31.03 7.52 1.99
C ASN A 183 -29.98 6.50 2.42
N GLY A 184 -29.83 5.41 1.66
CA GLY A 184 -28.78 4.38 1.80
C GLY A 184 -27.33 4.88 1.66
N MET A 185 -27.07 6.14 1.98
CA MET A 185 -25.82 6.89 1.90
C MET A 185 -24.76 6.37 2.87
N LEU A 186 -25.16 5.64 3.92
CA LEU A 186 -24.28 5.20 4.99
C LEU A 186 -23.80 3.74 4.84
N ALA A 187 -24.44 2.91 4.02
CA ALA A 187 -23.99 1.52 3.79
C ALA A 187 -22.96 1.39 2.65
N GLY A 188 -22.89 2.40 1.76
CA GLY A 188 -22.02 2.40 0.57
C GLY A 188 -20.66 3.08 0.77
N SER A 189 -20.35 3.62 1.95
CA SER A 189 -19.13 4.43 2.15
C SER A 189 -17.84 3.60 2.14
N TRP A 190 -17.87 2.36 2.62
CA TRP A 190 -16.69 1.48 2.59
C TRP A 190 -16.33 1.02 1.16
N ALA A 191 -17.32 0.61 0.36
CA ALA A 191 -17.10 0.23 -1.04
C ALA A 191 -16.60 1.43 -1.88
N ALA A 192 -16.98 2.66 -1.51
CA ALA A 192 -16.43 3.87 -2.10
C ALA A 192 -14.95 4.09 -1.73
N ILE A 193 -14.56 3.83 -0.47
CA ILE A 193 -13.15 3.91 -0.02
C ILE A 193 -12.29 2.87 -0.74
N GLU A 194 -12.78 1.62 -0.88
CA GLU A 194 -12.09 0.56 -1.65
C GLU A 194 -11.84 1.00 -3.10
N GLY A 195 -12.87 1.53 -3.79
CA GLY A 195 -12.72 2.03 -5.16
C GLY A 195 -11.79 3.25 -5.30
N VAL A 196 -11.71 4.11 -4.27
CA VAL A 196 -10.74 5.23 -4.26
C VAL A 196 -9.32 4.74 -4.01
N TRP A 197 -9.13 3.75 -3.13
CA TRP A 197 -7.81 3.19 -2.86
C TRP A 197 -7.18 2.63 -4.14
N ASP A 198 -7.97 1.92 -4.95
CA ASP A 198 -7.60 1.44 -6.27
C ASP A 198 -7.35 2.57 -7.29
N SER A 199 -7.77 3.81 -7.00
CA SER A 199 -7.58 4.99 -7.86
C SER A 199 -6.46 5.96 -7.41
N LEU A 200 -5.94 5.89 -6.18
CA LEU A 200 -4.80 6.67 -5.68
C LEU A 200 -3.54 6.75 -6.59
N GLY A 201 -3.22 5.74 -7.39
CA GLY A 201 -2.09 5.70 -8.33
C GLY A 201 -2.22 6.75 -9.41
N LEU A 202 -3.44 7.21 -9.70
CA LEU A 202 -3.70 8.37 -10.54
C LEU A 202 -2.93 9.60 -10.06
N LEU A 203 -2.79 9.82 -8.74
CA LEU A 203 -2.03 10.95 -8.21
C LEU A 203 -0.56 10.84 -8.62
N SER A 204 0.01 9.63 -8.57
CA SER A 204 1.40 9.41 -8.97
C SER A 204 1.54 9.64 -10.47
N ASP A 205 0.67 9.04 -11.27
CA ASP A 205 0.69 9.18 -12.73
C ASP A 205 0.54 10.66 -13.16
N ILE A 206 -0.31 11.43 -12.49
CA ILE A 206 -0.44 12.89 -12.68
C ILE A 206 0.89 13.59 -12.43
N LEU A 207 1.63 13.25 -11.37
CA LEU A 207 2.92 13.89 -11.08
C LEU A 207 4.04 13.43 -12.02
N LYS A 208 3.96 12.20 -12.55
CA LYS A 208 4.93 11.68 -13.53
C LYS A 208 4.84 12.37 -14.88
N ASP A 209 3.63 12.51 -15.40
CA ASP A 209 3.33 13.19 -16.66
C ASP A 209 2.05 14.04 -16.54
N PRO A 210 2.13 15.25 -15.95
CA PRO A 210 0.98 16.13 -15.84
C PRO A 210 0.34 16.49 -17.19
N GLY A 211 1.14 16.46 -18.28
CA GLY A 211 0.67 16.78 -19.63
C GLY A 211 -0.33 15.76 -20.16
N ALA A 212 -0.14 14.47 -19.85
CA ALA A 212 -1.08 13.41 -20.19
C ALA A 212 -2.47 13.60 -19.55
N PHE A 213 -2.56 14.38 -18.46
CA PHE A 213 -3.79 14.64 -17.72
C PHE A 213 -4.34 16.07 -17.91
N ALA A 214 -3.90 16.79 -18.94
CA ALA A 214 -4.31 18.17 -19.20
C ALA A 214 -5.83 18.37 -19.31
N GLU A 215 -6.56 17.43 -19.93
CA GLU A 215 -8.02 17.48 -20.00
C GLU A 215 -8.68 17.43 -18.61
N ARG A 216 -8.13 16.60 -17.71
CA ARG A 216 -8.64 16.47 -16.35
C ARG A 216 -8.31 17.70 -15.50
N LEU A 217 -7.08 18.18 -15.59
CA LEU A 217 -6.51 19.16 -14.68
C LEU A 217 -6.74 20.61 -15.13
N GLY A 218 -7.04 20.84 -16.41
CA GLY A 218 -7.10 22.17 -17.00
C GLY A 218 -5.76 22.91 -16.85
N GLU A 219 -5.81 24.17 -16.40
CA GLU A 219 -4.60 24.97 -16.13
C GLU A 219 -3.67 24.31 -15.11
N GLY A 220 -4.20 23.48 -14.20
CA GLY A 220 -3.42 22.77 -13.19
C GLY A 220 -2.33 21.87 -13.78
N ALA A 221 -2.54 21.29 -14.97
CA ALA A 221 -1.51 20.52 -15.66
C ALA A 221 -0.31 21.41 -16.03
N THR A 222 -0.56 22.55 -16.68
CA THR A 222 0.52 23.48 -17.06
C THR A 222 1.26 24.03 -15.85
N GLN A 223 0.56 24.26 -14.74
CA GLN A 223 1.16 24.72 -13.49
C GLN A 223 2.03 23.62 -12.86
N LEU A 224 1.59 22.35 -12.87
CA LEU A 224 2.41 21.21 -12.42
C LEU A 224 3.65 21.01 -13.29
N MET A 225 3.52 21.16 -14.62
CA MET A 225 4.66 21.11 -15.54
C MET A 225 5.66 22.23 -15.24
N ALA A 226 5.18 23.44 -14.96
CA ALA A 226 6.03 24.56 -14.55
C ALA A 226 6.73 24.27 -13.22
N LEU A 227 6.01 23.76 -12.21
CA LEU A 227 6.58 23.37 -10.91
C LEU A 227 7.69 22.33 -11.07
N ALA A 228 7.46 21.31 -11.90
CA ALA A 228 8.45 20.28 -12.20
C ALA A 228 9.77 20.88 -12.73
N ALA A 229 9.65 21.90 -13.59
CA ALA A 229 10.79 22.57 -14.20
C ALA A 229 11.48 23.60 -13.28
N THR A 230 10.71 24.39 -12.51
CA THR A 230 11.23 25.54 -11.76
C THR A 230 11.50 25.25 -10.30
N ALA A 231 10.81 24.28 -9.71
CA ALA A 231 10.91 23.92 -8.29
C ALA A 231 10.94 22.39 -8.09
N PRO A 232 11.95 21.70 -8.65
CA PRO A 232 12.04 20.24 -8.60
C PRO A 232 12.04 19.66 -7.17
N GLY A 233 12.54 20.40 -6.17
CA GLY A 233 12.48 19.98 -4.77
C GLY A 233 11.07 19.96 -4.16
N VAL A 234 10.14 20.81 -4.65
CA VAL A 234 8.72 20.70 -4.25
C VAL A 234 8.09 19.49 -4.93
N MET A 235 8.41 19.26 -6.21
CA MET A 235 7.93 18.11 -6.95
C MET A 235 8.42 16.77 -6.34
N GLU A 236 9.68 16.71 -5.91
CA GLU A 236 10.26 15.57 -5.18
C GLU A 236 9.41 15.23 -3.94
N LYS A 237 9.10 16.24 -3.13
CA LYS A 237 8.28 16.07 -1.91
C LYS A 237 6.85 15.61 -2.22
N LEU A 238 6.25 16.11 -3.30
CA LEU A 238 4.92 15.68 -3.72
C LEU A 238 4.91 14.23 -4.20
N GLN A 239 5.93 13.82 -4.95
CA GLN A 239 6.05 12.43 -5.39
C GLN A 239 6.31 11.49 -4.21
N LEU A 240 7.06 11.92 -3.19
CA LEU A 240 7.22 11.18 -1.93
C LEU A 240 5.90 11.06 -1.17
N LEU A 241 5.15 12.15 -1.00
CA LEU A 241 3.85 12.15 -0.33
C LEU A 241 2.85 11.21 -1.02
N VAL A 242 2.81 11.23 -2.35
CA VAL A 242 1.91 10.38 -3.14
C VAL A 242 2.36 8.91 -3.20
N SER A 243 3.62 8.62 -2.84
CA SER A 243 4.12 7.25 -2.65
C SER A 243 3.91 6.73 -1.23
N ASP A 244 3.49 7.58 -0.30
CA ASP A 244 3.26 7.29 1.10
C ASP A 244 1.83 6.78 1.32
N GLU A 245 1.65 5.46 1.28
CA GLU A 245 0.34 4.82 1.44
C GLU A 245 -0.29 5.13 2.80
N ALA A 246 0.50 5.25 3.87
CA ALA A 246 -0.02 5.54 5.20
C ALA A 246 -0.57 6.97 5.28
N ALA A 247 0.17 7.95 4.76
CA ALA A 247 -0.31 9.34 4.68
C ALA A 247 -1.55 9.43 3.77
N LEU A 248 -1.54 8.79 2.61
CA LEU A 248 -2.71 8.77 1.71
C LEU A 248 -3.93 8.10 2.37
N CYS A 249 -3.73 7.05 3.17
CA CYS A 249 -4.79 6.42 3.95
C CYS A 249 -5.42 7.39 4.96
N LEU A 250 -4.59 8.10 5.74
CA LEU A 250 -5.07 9.11 6.68
C LEU A 250 -5.85 10.23 5.97
N LEU A 251 -5.35 10.72 4.85
CA LEU A 251 -6.01 11.78 4.07
C LEU A 251 -7.33 11.31 3.47
N LEU A 252 -7.36 10.10 2.91
CA LEU A 252 -8.58 9.49 2.35
C LEU A 252 -9.62 9.25 3.44
N ARG A 253 -9.21 8.67 4.58
CA ARG A 253 -10.08 8.43 5.74
C ARG A 253 -10.66 9.74 6.27
N THR A 254 -9.83 10.79 6.35
CA THR A 254 -10.26 12.13 6.75
C THR A 254 -11.32 12.69 5.81
N ALA A 255 -11.05 12.70 4.51
CA ALA A 255 -11.98 13.24 3.51
C ALA A 255 -13.29 12.44 3.48
N SER A 256 -13.21 11.11 3.61
CA SER A 256 -14.39 10.23 3.66
C SER A 256 -15.25 10.52 4.88
N LEU A 257 -14.64 10.55 6.08
CA LEU A 257 -15.38 10.81 7.31
C LEU A 257 -15.97 12.22 7.31
N TRP A 258 -15.23 13.22 6.79
CA TRP A 258 -15.77 14.57 6.64
C TRP A 258 -16.99 14.64 5.71
N LEU A 259 -16.99 13.91 4.59
CA LEU A 259 -18.17 13.82 3.72
C LEU A 259 -19.35 13.16 4.43
N GLU A 260 -19.12 12.13 5.25
CA GLU A 260 -20.17 11.50 6.06
C GLU A 260 -20.73 12.43 7.14
N MET A 261 -19.90 13.34 7.68
CA MET A 261 -20.30 14.33 8.68
C MET A 261 -21.16 15.47 8.12
N LEU A 262 -21.19 15.68 6.80
CA LEU A 262 -21.93 16.78 6.19
C LEU A 262 -23.45 16.64 6.45
N PRO A 263 -24.11 17.71 6.92
CA PRO A 263 -25.56 17.72 7.08
C PRO A 263 -26.28 17.45 5.74
N PRO A 264 -27.46 16.78 5.75
CA PRO A 264 -28.23 16.52 4.52
C PRO A 264 -28.58 17.77 3.71
N SER A 265 -28.64 18.94 4.34
CA SER A 265 -28.85 20.23 3.67
C SER A 265 -27.70 20.63 2.74
N GLU A 266 -26.47 20.24 3.07
CA GLU A 266 -25.26 20.51 2.27
C GLU A 266 -25.13 19.53 1.08
N ILE A 267 -25.71 18.33 1.21
CA ILE A 267 -25.78 17.29 0.18
C ILE A 267 -27.18 17.31 -0.45
N ALA A 268 -27.57 18.45 -1.03
CA ALA A 268 -28.81 18.53 -1.81
C ALA A 268 -28.60 17.93 -3.21
N GLY A 269 -29.09 16.71 -3.48
CA GLY A 269 -28.94 16.06 -4.78
C GLY A 269 -29.57 14.65 -4.89
N LYS A 270 -29.72 14.17 -6.13
CA LYS A 270 -30.49 12.98 -6.57
C LYS A 270 -30.16 11.65 -5.86
N THR A 271 -31.07 10.68 -6.07
CA THR A 271 -31.13 9.26 -5.64
C THR A 271 -29.85 8.60 -5.09
N ALA A 272 -30.04 7.69 -4.12
CA ALA A 272 -28.97 7.02 -3.38
C ALA A 272 -27.86 6.35 -4.24
N GLU A 273 -28.20 5.86 -5.43
CA GLU A 273 -27.23 5.23 -6.35
C GLU A 273 -26.35 6.25 -7.10
N ALA A 274 -26.88 7.43 -7.39
CA ALA A 274 -26.10 8.54 -7.92
C ALA A 274 -25.22 9.18 -6.83
N ALA A 275 -25.59 9.05 -5.55
CA ALA A 275 -24.80 9.62 -4.46
C ALA A 275 -23.47 8.88 -4.22
N SER A 276 -23.41 7.55 -4.39
CA SER A 276 -22.20 6.75 -4.11
C SER A 276 -21.08 6.97 -5.13
N MET A 277 -21.38 6.97 -6.44
CA MET A 277 -20.39 7.26 -7.49
C MET A 277 -19.83 8.70 -7.38
N VAL A 278 -20.64 9.61 -6.86
CA VAL A 278 -20.26 11.01 -6.65
C VAL A 278 -19.25 11.15 -5.51
N ILE A 279 -19.38 10.35 -4.45
CA ILE A 279 -18.47 10.38 -3.31
C ILE A 279 -17.05 9.96 -3.72
N VAL A 280 -16.91 8.85 -4.47
CA VAL A 280 -15.60 8.38 -4.98
C VAL A 280 -14.90 9.47 -5.78
N GLN A 281 -15.63 10.10 -6.71
CA GLN A 281 -15.06 11.14 -7.55
C GLN A 281 -14.66 12.39 -6.74
N VAL A 282 -15.49 12.81 -5.77
CA VAL A 282 -15.19 13.93 -4.88
C VAL A 282 -13.96 13.63 -4.03
N LEU A 283 -13.81 12.41 -3.49
CA LEU A 283 -12.64 12.02 -2.70
C LEU A 283 -11.35 12.12 -3.52
N ILE A 284 -11.33 11.59 -4.74
CA ILE A 284 -10.17 11.71 -5.63
C ILE A 284 -9.91 13.18 -5.99
N ASP A 285 -10.96 13.94 -6.30
CA ASP A 285 -10.82 15.36 -6.67
C ASP A 285 -10.36 16.23 -5.48
N VAL A 286 -10.69 15.85 -4.24
CA VAL A 286 -10.15 16.45 -3.01
C VAL A 286 -8.65 16.19 -2.91
N LEU A 287 -8.20 14.94 -3.07
CA LEU A 287 -6.78 14.61 -3.01
C LEU A 287 -5.97 15.32 -4.11
N ILE A 288 -6.49 15.34 -5.35
CA ILE A 288 -5.89 16.12 -6.45
C ILE A 288 -5.88 17.61 -6.10
N GLY A 289 -6.96 18.13 -5.53
CA GLY A 289 -7.04 19.52 -5.08
C GLY A 289 -5.98 19.87 -4.04
N VAL A 290 -5.72 18.99 -3.07
CA VAL A 290 -4.65 19.16 -2.07
C VAL A 290 -3.29 19.20 -2.75
N VAL A 291 -2.98 18.24 -3.64
CA VAL A 291 -1.72 18.20 -4.40
C VAL A 291 -1.53 19.46 -5.24
N LEU A 292 -2.57 19.89 -5.98
CA LEU A 292 -2.49 21.11 -6.80
C LEU A 292 -2.30 22.38 -5.98
N THR A 293 -2.75 22.42 -4.72
CA THR A 293 -2.58 23.60 -3.87
C THR A 293 -1.10 23.90 -3.56
N PHE A 294 -0.21 22.90 -3.63
CA PHE A 294 1.25 23.09 -3.55
C PHE A 294 1.87 23.81 -4.74
N VAL A 295 1.21 23.73 -5.90
CA VAL A 295 1.63 24.42 -7.13
C VAL A 295 1.29 25.91 -7.05
N GLY A 296 0.19 26.21 -6.37
CA GLY A 296 -0.23 27.56 -6.03
C GLY A 296 -1.51 27.53 -5.22
N ALA A 297 -1.64 28.42 -4.23
CA ALA A 297 -2.78 28.45 -3.30
C ALA A 297 -4.16 28.53 -4.00
N GLY A 298 -4.22 28.99 -5.25
CA GLY A 298 -5.43 29.05 -6.07
C GLY A 298 -5.66 27.84 -6.99
N ALA A 299 -4.65 27.03 -7.27
CA ALA A 299 -4.68 25.97 -8.30
C ALA A 299 -5.66 24.84 -7.93
N GLY A 300 -5.56 24.30 -6.71
CA GLY A 300 -6.51 23.30 -6.22
C GLY A 300 -7.96 23.81 -6.17
N ILE A 301 -8.14 25.09 -5.82
CA ILE A 301 -9.46 25.73 -5.79
C ILE A 301 -10.03 25.92 -7.20
N ALA A 302 -9.20 26.33 -8.16
CA ALA A 302 -9.58 26.46 -9.57
C ALA A 302 -9.98 25.09 -10.14
N TYR A 303 -9.16 24.06 -9.90
CA TYR A 303 -9.46 22.68 -10.29
C TYR A 303 -10.81 22.20 -9.74
N LEU A 304 -11.05 22.35 -8.43
CA LEU A 304 -12.32 21.95 -7.82
C LEU A 304 -13.51 22.73 -8.38
N THR A 305 -13.33 24.02 -8.69
CA THR A 305 -14.40 24.85 -9.29
C THR A 305 -14.79 24.32 -10.66
N LEU A 306 -13.82 23.89 -11.46
CA LEU A 306 -14.06 23.28 -12.77
C LEU A 306 -14.73 21.90 -12.62
N ARG A 307 -14.21 21.04 -11.74
CA ARG A 307 -14.66 19.64 -11.61
C ARG A 307 -16.01 19.49 -10.93
N LEU A 308 -16.35 20.39 -10.02
CA LEU A 308 -17.58 20.35 -9.23
C LEU A 308 -18.53 21.49 -9.63
N ALA A 309 -18.40 22.05 -10.84
CA ALA A 309 -19.23 23.15 -11.34
C ALA A 309 -20.73 22.81 -11.34
N ASP A 310 -21.08 21.57 -11.71
CA ASP A 310 -22.47 21.09 -11.77
C ASP A 310 -23.01 20.64 -10.39
N ARG A 311 -22.24 20.82 -9.32
CA ARG A 311 -22.63 20.45 -7.95
C ARG A 311 -23.26 21.63 -7.21
N ALA A 312 -23.95 21.32 -6.11
CA ALA A 312 -24.49 22.35 -5.24
C ALA A 312 -23.38 23.34 -4.81
N ALA A 313 -23.65 24.64 -4.96
CA ALA A 313 -22.68 25.68 -4.62
C ALA A 313 -22.21 25.59 -3.14
N GLN A 314 -23.09 25.14 -2.26
CA GLN A 314 -22.81 24.86 -0.86
C GLN A 314 -21.77 23.75 -0.71
N LEU A 315 -21.98 22.58 -1.33
CA LEU A 315 -21.00 21.49 -1.36
C LEU A 315 -19.65 21.91 -1.95
N LEU A 316 -19.65 22.67 -3.06
CA LEU A 316 -18.41 23.22 -3.63
C LEU A 316 -17.65 24.10 -2.63
N SER A 317 -18.38 24.96 -1.90
CA SER A 317 -17.77 25.83 -0.88
C SER A 317 -17.19 25.04 0.30
N ALA A 318 -17.90 23.99 0.73
CA ALA A 318 -17.46 23.10 1.79
C ALA A 318 -16.21 22.30 1.38
N VAL A 319 -16.20 21.72 0.17
CA VAL A 319 -15.05 20.98 -0.37
C VAL A 319 -13.82 21.88 -0.54
N LYS A 320 -14.00 23.14 -0.94
CA LYS A 320 -12.91 24.13 -0.96
C LYS A 320 -12.32 24.39 0.43
N ARG A 321 -13.14 24.42 1.48
CA ARG A 321 -12.68 24.57 2.86
C ARG A 321 -11.91 23.32 3.31
N LEU A 322 -12.42 22.13 3.00
CA LEU A 322 -11.73 20.85 3.25
C LEU A 322 -10.33 20.85 2.62
N VAL A 323 -10.22 21.14 1.32
CA VAL A 323 -8.90 21.14 0.64
C VAL A 323 -7.93 22.14 1.25
N LYS A 324 -8.39 23.34 1.63
CA LYS A 324 -7.52 24.32 2.30
C LYS A 324 -7.04 23.83 3.67
N ALA A 325 -7.92 23.22 4.45
CA ALA A 325 -7.58 22.69 5.77
C ALA A 325 -6.60 21.51 5.67
N MET A 326 -6.91 20.54 4.79
CA MET A 326 -6.03 19.40 4.53
C MET A 326 -4.68 19.86 3.99
N PHE A 327 -4.64 20.82 3.07
CA PHE A 327 -3.39 21.39 2.59
C PHE A 327 -2.56 21.99 3.72
N ALA A 328 -3.16 22.77 4.63
CA ALA A 328 -2.44 23.38 5.75
C ALA A 328 -1.82 22.34 6.70
N ILE A 329 -2.53 21.26 6.98
CA ILE A 329 -2.03 20.13 7.80
C ILE A 329 -0.91 19.40 7.05
N VAL A 330 -1.14 19.05 5.78
CA VAL A 330 -0.17 18.32 4.95
C VAL A 330 1.08 19.15 4.68
N GLU A 331 0.99 20.48 4.58
CA GLU A 331 2.15 21.37 4.45
C GLU A 331 3.07 21.31 5.68
N GLY A 332 2.51 21.06 6.88
CA GLY A 332 3.27 20.74 8.08
C GLY A 332 4.00 19.41 7.93
N PHE A 333 3.26 18.36 7.56
CA PHE A 333 3.78 17.00 7.38
C PHE A 333 4.85 16.89 6.27
N ILE A 334 4.71 17.64 5.17
CA ILE A 334 5.64 17.55 4.02
C ILE A 334 7.05 18.04 4.37
N LYS A 335 7.22 18.76 5.48
CA LYS A 335 8.56 19.14 6.00
C LYS A 335 9.26 17.95 6.64
N TYR A 336 8.50 17.01 7.19
CA TYR A 336 9.00 15.76 7.75
C TYR A 336 9.45 14.78 6.65
N VAL A 337 8.90 14.88 5.43
CA VAL A 337 9.29 14.08 4.24
C VAL A 337 10.80 14.02 4.01
N ASP A 338 11.52 15.11 4.25
CA ASP A 338 12.98 15.14 4.09
C ASP A 338 13.71 14.24 5.11
N GLN A 339 13.15 14.05 6.31
CA GLN A 339 13.77 13.30 7.42
C GLN A 339 13.67 11.79 7.21
N TYR A 340 12.64 11.31 6.50
CA TYR A 340 12.44 9.88 6.24
C TYR A 340 12.78 9.43 4.82
N LYS A 341 13.44 10.28 4.00
CA LYS A 341 13.92 9.89 2.66
C LYS A 341 14.78 8.62 2.70
N SER A 342 15.58 8.43 3.75
CA SER A 342 16.38 7.20 3.95
C SER A 342 15.52 5.95 4.14
N VAL A 343 14.34 6.09 4.73
CA VAL A 343 13.38 4.99 4.97
C VAL A 343 12.55 4.71 3.71
N ALA A 344 12.20 5.75 2.95
CA ALA A 344 11.43 5.66 1.71
C ALA A 344 12.25 5.15 0.52
N ALA A 345 13.52 5.54 0.42
CA ALA A 345 14.40 5.16 -0.68
C ALA A 345 15.28 3.96 -0.30
N ARG A 346 14.76 2.73 -0.42
CA ARG A 346 15.55 1.49 -0.20
C ARG A 346 15.63 0.62 -1.46
N GLY A 347 16.74 -0.11 -1.61
CA GLY A 347 16.89 -1.18 -2.58
C GLY A 347 18.22 -1.17 -3.36
N ILE A 348 18.52 -2.27 -4.05
CA ILE A 348 19.68 -2.43 -4.94
C ILE A 348 19.51 -1.65 -6.26
N ALA A 349 20.52 -0.92 -6.70
CA ALA A 349 20.52 -0.20 -7.98
C ALA A 349 21.03 -1.09 -9.13
N ALA A 350 20.52 -0.85 -10.35
CA ALA A 350 21.24 -1.22 -11.56
C ALA A 350 20.97 -0.29 -12.74
N GLY A 351 21.82 -0.40 -13.75
CA GLY A 351 21.64 0.25 -15.05
C GLY A 351 22.62 1.39 -15.30
N VAL A 352 23.33 1.32 -16.43
CA VAL A 352 24.20 2.39 -16.94
C VAL A 352 23.51 3.08 -18.10
N LYS A 353 23.34 4.41 -18.02
CA LYS A 353 22.93 5.26 -19.15
C LYS A 353 24.02 6.29 -19.41
N LYS A 354 24.59 6.28 -20.63
CA LYS A 354 25.60 7.26 -21.09
C LYS A 354 26.79 7.45 -20.12
N GLY A 355 27.28 6.36 -19.52
CA GLY A 355 28.43 6.39 -18.59
C GLY A 355 28.12 6.81 -17.15
N ARG A 356 26.83 6.92 -16.77
CA ARG A 356 26.36 7.17 -15.40
C ARG A 356 25.49 6.03 -14.92
N LEU A 357 25.59 5.65 -13.65
CA LEU A 357 24.69 4.71 -12.99
C LEU A 357 23.47 5.48 -12.47
N GLN A 358 22.27 5.05 -12.87
CA GLN A 358 21.02 5.75 -12.56
C GLN A 358 20.10 4.91 -11.67
N LEU A 359 19.68 5.49 -10.56
CA LEU A 359 18.59 5.07 -9.71
C LEU A 359 17.31 5.77 -10.18
N ARG A 360 16.28 4.96 -10.44
CA ARG A 360 14.94 5.41 -10.83
C ARG A 360 13.92 4.93 -9.83
N TRP A 361 13.08 5.85 -9.37
CA TRP A 361 12.06 5.60 -8.35
C TRP A 361 10.67 5.82 -8.91
N ASP A 362 9.81 4.84 -8.80
CA ASP A 362 8.41 4.91 -9.18
C ASP A 362 7.53 4.63 -7.95
N ALA A 363 6.37 5.27 -7.82
CA ALA A 363 5.38 4.89 -6.83
C ALA A 363 4.78 3.52 -7.20
N LYS A 364 4.82 2.57 -6.28
CA LYS A 364 4.17 1.26 -6.36
C LYS A 364 3.13 1.14 -5.26
N ARG A 365 2.04 0.44 -5.54
CA ARG A 365 1.15 0.01 -4.47
C ARG A 365 1.54 -1.35 -3.90
N ASN A 366 1.66 -1.39 -2.58
CA ASN A 366 1.93 -2.60 -1.82
C ASN A 366 0.67 -3.08 -1.08
N ALA A 367 -0.23 -2.16 -0.71
CA ALA A 367 -1.45 -2.49 0.02
C ALA A 367 -2.69 -2.51 -0.88
N SER A 368 -3.59 -3.47 -0.61
CA SER A 368 -4.95 -3.53 -1.16
C SER A 368 -5.96 -3.53 -0.03
N LEU A 369 -7.07 -2.81 -0.15
CA LEU A 369 -8.18 -2.91 0.79
C LEU A 369 -9.05 -4.12 0.44
N LYS A 370 -9.30 -4.98 1.42
CA LYS A 370 -10.25 -6.10 1.32
C LYS A 370 -11.16 -6.09 2.54
N LYS A 371 -12.46 -6.24 2.32
CA LYS A 371 -13.48 -6.24 3.37
C LYS A 371 -13.32 -7.38 4.39
N ASP A 372 -12.83 -8.52 3.92
CA ASP A 372 -12.41 -9.67 4.72
C ASP A 372 -11.36 -10.43 3.87
N GLU A 373 -10.24 -10.82 4.46
CA GLU A 373 -9.42 -11.86 3.84
C GLU A 373 -10.18 -13.17 4.04
N HIS A 374 -10.37 -13.94 2.97
CA HIS A 374 -10.93 -15.28 3.10
C HIS A 374 -9.92 -16.10 3.90
N HIS A 375 -10.19 -16.27 5.19
CA HIS A 375 -9.52 -17.28 5.98
C HIS A 375 -10.22 -18.59 5.65
N ASP A 376 -9.54 -19.45 4.88
CA ASP A 376 -9.86 -20.87 4.81
C ASP A 376 -9.63 -21.48 6.20
N ASP A 377 -10.57 -21.28 7.12
CA ASP A 377 -10.53 -21.85 8.47
C ASP A 377 -11.01 -23.32 8.48
N ALA A 378 -11.33 -23.86 7.31
CA ALA A 378 -11.65 -25.26 7.10
C ALA A 378 -10.71 -25.83 6.04
N SER A 379 -9.88 -26.80 6.42
CA SER A 379 -9.17 -27.60 5.43
C SER A 379 -10.20 -28.25 4.50
N ASP A 380 -10.13 -27.96 3.21
CA ASP A 380 -10.86 -28.74 2.22
C ASP A 380 -10.45 -30.21 2.35
N GLN A 381 -11.43 -31.11 2.32
CA GLN A 381 -11.20 -32.56 2.33
C GLN A 381 -10.39 -32.96 1.10
N ALA A 382 -9.38 -33.80 1.31
CA ALA A 382 -8.56 -34.33 0.23
C ALA A 382 -9.44 -35.03 -0.82
N LYS A 383 -9.25 -34.67 -2.09
CA LYS A 383 -9.97 -35.27 -3.22
C LYS A 383 -9.19 -36.46 -3.76
N ASN A 384 -9.89 -37.50 -4.19
CA ASN A 384 -9.24 -38.60 -4.91
C ASN A 384 -8.82 -38.14 -6.33
N PRO A 385 -8.06 -38.94 -7.10
CA PRO A 385 -7.67 -38.61 -8.48
C PRO A 385 -8.83 -38.37 -9.47
N ASN A 386 -10.07 -38.73 -9.09
CA ASN A 386 -11.28 -38.45 -9.87
C ASN A 386 -11.96 -37.13 -9.47
N GLY A 387 -11.43 -36.40 -8.49
CA GLY A 387 -11.94 -35.10 -8.02
C GLY A 387 -13.02 -35.19 -6.94
N ASP A 388 -13.34 -36.38 -6.43
CA ASP A 388 -14.37 -36.58 -5.41
C ASP A 388 -13.80 -36.43 -4.00
N SER A 389 -14.50 -35.68 -3.15
CA SER A 389 -14.25 -35.63 -1.70
C SER A 389 -14.79 -36.91 -1.04
N ALA A 390 -14.15 -37.35 0.05
CA ALA A 390 -14.73 -38.41 0.86
C ALA A 390 -15.95 -37.89 1.65
N ASP A 391 -17.03 -38.68 1.71
CA ASP A 391 -18.11 -38.45 2.66
C ASP A 391 -17.58 -38.63 4.10
N CYS A 392 -18.02 -37.79 5.04
CA CYS A 392 -17.66 -37.95 6.45
C CYS A 392 -18.01 -39.36 6.94
N ALA A 393 -17.17 -39.97 7.77
CA ALA A 393 -17.37 -41.34 8.27
C ALA A 393 -18.75 -41.56 8.92
N LEU A 394 -19.31 -40.53 9.55
CA LEU A 394 -20.66 -40.53 10.15
C LEU A 394 -21.81 -40.61 9.13
N LEU A 395 -21.57 -40.24 7.87
CA LEU A 395 -22.54 -40.22 6.78
C LEU A 395 -22.39 -41.43 5.85
N THR A 396 -21.36 -42.25 6.05
CA THR A 396 -21.15 -43.48 5.28
C THR A 396 -22.02 -44.59 5.87
N CYS A 397 -22.98 -45.13 5.09
CA CYS A 397 -23.71 -46.32 5.53
C CYS A 397 -22.76 -47.52 5.68
N THR A 398 -22.62 -48.04 6.89
CA THR A 398 -21.84 -49.23 7.22
C THR A 398 -22.73 -50.37 7.72
N ASN A 399 -22.36 -51.64 7.51
CA ASN A 399 -23.03 -52.80 8.09
C ASN A 399 -22.06 -53.68 8.87
N GLY A 400 -22.05 -53.55 10.20
CA GLY A 400 -21.29 -54.39 11.14
C GLY A 400 -19.78 -54.09 11.23
N CYS A 401 -19.09 -53.98 10.09
CA CYS A 401 -17.70 -53.52 9.97
C CYS A 401 -17.68 -52.14 9.28
N PRO A 402 -16.62 -51.32 9.45
CA PRO A 402 -16.58 -49.99 8.86
C PRO A 402 -16.19 -50.07 7.38
N VAL A 403 -17.05 -50.72 6.60
CA VAL A 403 -16.95 -50.87 5.15
C VAL A 403 -18.05 -50.00 4.54
N SER A 404 -17.66 -49.11 3.63
CA SER A 404 -18.59 -48.31 2.84
C SER A 404 -19.47 -49.21 1.99
N MET A 405 -20.78 -49.19 2.22
CA MET A 405 -21.74 -49.97 1.43
C MET A 405 -21.93 -49.43 0.00
N VAL A 406 -21.38 -48.26 -0.31
CA VAL A 406 -21.42 -47.63 -1.64
C VAL A 406 -20.19 -48.00 -2.46
N THR A 407 -19.00 -47.90 -1.87
CA THR A 407 -17.71 -48.09 -2.57
C THR A 407 -17.03 -49.42 -2.29
N GLY A 408 -17.46 -50.16 -1.25
CA GLY A 408 -16.79 -51.37 -0.77
C GLY A 408 -15.48 -51.09 -0.02
N GLU A 409 -15.16 -49.83 0.24
CA GLU A 409 -13.93 -49.41 0.90
C GLU A 409 -13.97 -49.69 2.40
N GLU A 410 -12.93 -50.33 2.95
CA GLU A 410 -12.68 -50.38 4.38
C GLU A 410 -12.10 -49.04 4.89
N LEU A 411 -12.73 -48.50 5.92
CA LEU A 411 -12.42 -47.23 6.58
C LEU A 411 -12.15 -47.49 8.06
N LEU A 412 -10.99 -47.12 8.58
CA LEU A 412 -10.73 -47.25 10.02
C LEU A 412 -10.09 -45.98 10.56
N THR A 413 -10.82 -45.28 11.41
CA THR A 413 -10.31 -44.10 12.14
C THR A 413 -10.00 -44.49 13.57
N LEU A 414 -8.78 -44.25 14.01
CA LEU A 414 -8.31 -44.45 15.38
C LEU A 414 -7.85 -43.12 15.95
N SER A 415 -8.40 -42.74 17.09
CA SER A 415 -7.95 -41.58 17.86
C SER A 415 -6.90 -42.01 18.87
N ASP A 416 -5.68 -41.50 18.71
CA ASP A 416 -4.54 -41.95 19.53
C ASP A 416 -4.24 -41.00 20.69
N ALA A 417 -4.42 -39.68 20.49
CA ALA A 417 -4.16 -38.68 21.54
C ALA A 417 -4.98 -37.41 21.32
N VAL A 418 -5.30 -36.73 22.42
CA VAL A 418 -5.93 -35.40 22.41
C VAL A 418 -5.04 -34.44 23.17
N LEU A 419 -4.75 -33.29 22.57
CA LEU A 419 -4.09 -32.16 23.21
C LEU A 419 -5.16 -31.15 23.65
N ASP A 420 -5.37 -31.06 24.96
CA ASP A 420 -6.35 -30.15 25.55
C ASP A 420 -5.88 -28.68 25.49
N GLY A 421 -6.78 -27.78 25.10
CA GLY A 421 -6.53 -26.34 24.98
C GLY A 421 -7.79 -25.56 24.63
N VAL A 422 -7.66 -24.24 24.40
CA VAL A 422 -8.77 -23.38 23.95
C VAL A 422 -9.31 -23.84 22.58
N LEU A 423 -8.45 -24.48 21.78
CA LEU A 423 -8.80 -25.26 20.60
C LEU A 423 -8.26 -26.69 20.79
N PRO A 424 -9.11 -27.65 21.21
CA PRO A 424 -8.68 -29.04 21.38
C PRO A 424 -8.23 -29.64 20.05
N PHE A 425 -7.05 -30.26 20.04
CA PHE A 425 -6.52 -30.92 18.85
C PHE A 425 -6.47 -32.44 19.06
N GLU A 426 -7.05 -33.21 18.15
CA GLU A 426 -7.03 -34.67 18.18
C GLU A 426 -6.05 -35.22 17.13
N PHE A 427 -5.08 -36.00 17.59
CA PHE A 427 -4.23 -36.79 16.72
C PHE A 427 -4.93 -38.12 16.42
N SER A 428 -5.39 -38.26 15.18
CA SER A 428 -6.04 -39.48 14.69
C SER A 428 -5.28 -40.07 13.52
N ARG A 429 -5.20 -41.41 13.48
CA ARG A 429 -4.78 -42.19 12.33
C ARG A 429 -5.99 -42.69 11.55
N LEU A 430 -5.87 -42.69 10.23
CA LEU A 430 -6.92 -43.12 9.31
C LEU A 430 -6.35 -44.14 8.34
N TYR A 431 -6.97 -45.32 8.27
CA TYR A 431 -6.72 -46.31 7.24
C TYR A 431 -7.81 -46.27 6.17
N ARG A 432 -7.38 -46.27 4.91
CA ARG A 432 -8.25 -46.32 3.73
C ARG A 432 -7.70 -47.34 2.74
N SER A 433 -8.51 -48.36 2.45
CA SER A 433 -8.16 -49.35 1.42
C SER A 433 -8.03 -48.75 0.01
N SER A 434 -8.69 -47.62 -0.28
CA SER A 434 -8.51 -46.88 -1.54
C SER A 434 -7.15 -46.19 -1.67
N ALA A 435 -6.46 -45.97 -0.54
CA ALA A 435 -5.15 -45.32 -0.48
C ALA A 435 -4.01 -46.33 -0.28
N VAL A 436 -4.25 -47.63 -0.52
CA VAL A 436 -3.27 -48.71 -0.27
C VAL A 436 -1.98 -48.59 -1.09
N GLU A 437 -1.96 -47.74 -2.12
CA GLU A 437 -0.74 -47.44 -2.89
C GLU A 437 0.09 -46.29 -2.29
N ILE A 438 -0.43 -45.61 -1.27
CA ILE A 438 0.16 -44.42 -0.65
C ILE A 438 0.72 -44.78 0.73
N ASP A 439 2.01 -44.52 0.93
CA ASP A 439 2.66 -44.57 2.24
C ASP A 439 3.13 -43.16 2.63
N VAL A 440 2.74 -42.71 3.82
CA VAL A 440 3.15 -41.43 4.43
C VAL A 440 3.99 -41.64 5.71
N GLY A 441 4.57 -42.83 5.90
CA GLY A 441 5.45 -43.14 7.03
C GLY A 441 4.77 -43.91 8.17
N LEU A 442 3.48 -44.26 8.03
CA LEU A 442 2.74 -45.15 8.94
C LEU A 442 2.39 -46.50 8.28
N GLY A 443 2.84 -46.73 7.04
CA GLY A 443 2.51 -47.90 6.22
C GLY A 443 1.47 -47.58 5.15
N PHE A 444 1.37 -48.48 4.17
CA PHE A 444 0.46 -48.35 3.03
C PHE A 444 -1.00 -48.24 3.45
N GLY A 445 -1.72 -47.25 2.90
CA GLY A 445 -3.12 -46.97 3.20
C GLY A 445 -3.38 -46.24 4.51
N TRP A 446 -2.35 -46.00 5.34
CA TRP A 446 -2.46 -45.26 6.59
C TRP A 446 -2.07 -43.80 6.42
N SER A 447 -2.85 -42.90 7.02
CA SER A 447 -2.61 -41.46 7.11
C SER A 447 -2.88 -40.95 8.53
N HIS A 448 -2.55 -39.69 8.82
CA HIS A 448 -2.84 -39.06 10.12
C HIS A 448 -3.18 -37.57 9.98
N SER A 449 -3.78 -36.97 11.02
CA SER A 449 -4.28 -35.59 11.01
C SER A 449 -3.25 -34.48 10.77
N LEU A 450 -1.96 -34.82 10.68
CA LEU A 450 -0.86 -33.88 10.38
C LEU A 450 -0.15 -34.23 9.05
N ALA A 451 -0.63 -35.23 8.31
CA ALA A 451 -0.04 -35.66 7.05
C ALA A 451 -0.52 -34.76 5.90
N HIS A 452 -0.02 -33.52 5.86
CA HIS A 452 -0.27 -32.61 4.75
C HIS A 452 0.75 -32.80 3.62
N ARG A 453 0.30 -32.71 2.37
CA ARG A 453 1.15 -32.67 1.19
C ARG A 453 0.79 -31.43 0.37
N LEU A 454 1.80 -30.79 -0.21
CA LEU A 454 1.62 -29.78 -1.23
C LEU A 454 1.77 -30.49 -2.57
N GLU A 455 0.79 -30.32 -3.45
CA GLU A 455 0.86 -30.75 -4.86
C GLU A 455 1.22 -29.57 -5.77
#